data_AF-A0A496Y4U8-F1
#
_entry.id   AF-A0A496Y4U8-F1
#
_cell.length_a   1.000
_cell.length_b   1.000
_cell.length_c   1.000
_cell.angle_alpha   90.00
_cell.angle_beta   90.00
_cell.angle_gamma   90.00
#
_symmetry.space_group_name_H-M   'P 1'
#
loop_
_entity.id
_entity.type
_entity.pdbx_description
1 polymer ?
#
loop_
_entity_poly.entity_id
_entity_poly.type
_entity_poly.pdbx_seq_one_letter_code
_entity_poly.pdbx_strand_id
1 'polypeptide(L)'
;MELPEYVSLEEVKRVCQELNIRDWTILTEAKVQIEEARVIMEQIDLGGMDIPVEDFCTGLEVELEHGLRFKEANVTNNHPILTAKIVLAHFKESLDYYQRLEVAELEGDLLKAVKAQNWTKVERIYKELAHARLALSQAEIRLLS
;
A
#
# COMPACT_ATOMS: atom_id res chain seq x y z
N MET A 1 2.32 -14.38 24.03
CA MET A 1 2.02 -15.67 23.37
C MET A 1 2.91 -15.71 22.15
N GLU A 2 3.69 -16.77 21.97
CA GLU A 2 4.43 -16.97 20.71
C GLU A 2 3.39 -17.28 19.62
N LEU A 3 3.32 -16.42 18.59
CA LEU A 3 2.46 -16.66 17.44
C LEU A 3 3.17 -17.61 16.47
N PRO A 4 2.45 -18.53 15.81
CA PRO A 4 3.04 -19.33 14.76
C PRO A 4 3.35 -18.45 13.54
N GLU A 5 4.25 -18.93 12.69
CA GLU A 5 4.35 -18.41 11.33
C GLU A 5 3.09 -18.82 10.54
N TYR A 6 2.34 -17.83 10.07
CA TYR A 6 1.08 -18.08 9.36
C TYR A 6 1.27 -18.39 7.87
N VAL A 7 2.35 -17.87 7.29
CA VAL A 7 2.69 -18.00 5.86
C VAL A 7 4.19 -18.15 5.76
N SER A 8 4.70 -19.25 5.23
CA SER A 8 6.16 -19.44 5.10
C SER A 8 6.75 -18.72 3.88
N LEU A 9 8.05 -18.45 3.91
CA LEU A 9 8.75 -17.87 2.76
C LEU A 9 8.69 -18.77 1.51
N GLU A 10 8.68 -20.09 1.70
CA GLU A 10 8.53 -21.05 0.60
C GLU A 10 7.17 -20.92 -0.08
N GLU A 11 6.11 -20.67 0.69
CA GLU A 11 4.77 -20.44 0.16
C GLU A 11 4.71 -19.15 -0.65
N VAL A 12 5.27 -18.06 -0.12
CA VAL A 12 5.34 -16.78 -0.85
C VAL A 12 6.10 -16.96 -2.17
N LYS A 13 7.24 -17.66 -2.14
CA LYS A 13 8.04 -17.94 -3.32
C LYS A 13 7.30 -18.80 -4.35
N ARG A 14 6.59 -19.85 -3.90
CA ARG A 14 5.74 -20.70 -4.76
C ARG A 14 4.68 -19.87 -5.47
N VAL A 15 3.97 -19.01 -4.74
CA VAL A 15 2.91 -18.17 -5.30
C VAL A 15 3.48 -17.13 -6.27
N CYS A 16 4.61 -16.49 -5.95
CA CYS A 16 5.26 -15.56 -6.87
C CYS A 16 5.63 -16.25 -8.21
N GLN A 17 6.09 -17.50 -8.14
CA GLN A 17 6.39 -18.30 -9.34
C GLN A 17 5.13 -18.67 -10.13
N GLU A 18 4.05 -19.08 -9.46
CA GLU A 18 2.77 -19.40 -10.10
C GLU A 18 2.16 -18.20 -10.81
N LEU A 19 2.32 -17.01 -10.24
CA LEU A 19 1.89 -15.74 -10.84
C LEU A 19 2.89 -15.20 -11.88
N ASN A 20 4.06 -15.80 -12.03
CA ASN A 20 5.13 -15.30 -12.90
C ASN A 20 5.51 -13.83 -12.61
N ILE A 21 5.60 -13.48 -11.32
CA ILE A 21 6.05 -12.17 -10.82
C ILE A 21 7.42 -12.28 -10.13
N ARG A 22 8.02 -11.15 -9.75
CA ARG A 22 9.28 -11.18 -8.99
C ARG A 22 9.08 -11.87 -7.63
N ASP A 23 10.17 -12.42 -7.09
CA ASP A 23 10.13 -13.03 -5.77
C ASP A 23 9.97 -11.96 -4.68
N TRP A 24 8.76 -11.86 -4.10
CA TRP A 24 8.45 -10.84 -3.10
C TRP A 24 9.11 -11.09 -1.73
N THR A 25 9.72 -12.26 -1.52
CA THR A 25 10.47 -12.57 -0.29
C THR A 25 11.79 -11.81 -0.18
N ILE A 26 12.32 -11.33 -1.31
CA ILE A 26 13.61 -10.65 -1.38
C ILE A 26 13.49 -9.15 -1.72
N LEU A 27 12.27 -8.61 -1.76
CA LEU A 27 12.07 -7.18 -1.98
C LEU A 27 12.72 -6.38 -0.84
N THR A 28 13.48 -5.36 -1.21
CA THR A 28 14.11 -4.41 -0.28
C THR A 28 13.35 -3.11 -0.17
N GLU A 29 12.50 -2.82 -1.16
CA GLU A 29 11.69 -1.62 -1.26
C GLU A 29 10.25 -2.05 -1.56
N ALA A 30 9.29 -1.29 -1.04
CA ALA A 30 7.87 -1.53 -1.25
C ALA A 30 7.40 -1.05 -2.63
N LYS A 31 8.15 -1.40 -3.68
CA LYS A 31 7.90 -0.94 -5.05
C LYS A 31 7.39 -2.07 -5.93
N VAL A 32 6.19 -1.90 -6.45
CA VAL A 32 5.47 -2.90 -7.25
C VAL A 32 5.48 -2.46 -8.71
N GLN A 33 5.69 -3.40 -9.63
CA GLN A 33 5.55 -3.11 -11.05
C GLN A 33 4.07 -3.16 -11.43
N ILE A 34 3.62 -2.24 -12.29
CA ILE A 34 2.21 -2.17 -12.72
C ILE A 34 1.75 -3.51 -13.34
N GLU A 35 2.64 -4.21 -14.05
CA GLU A 35 2.37 -5.52 -14.61
C GLU A 35 2.12 -6.57 -13.51
N GLU A 36 2.88 -6.54 -12.42
CA GLU A 36 2.67 -7.44 -11.28
C GLU A 36 1.34 -7.12 -10.59
N ALA A 37 1.05 -5.83 -10.38
CA ALA A 37 -0.22 -5.39 -9.81
C ALA A 37 -1.40 -5.88 -10.65
N ARG A 38 -1.32 -5.78 -11.98
CA ARG A 38 -2.35 -6.28 -12.90
C ARG A 38 -2.56 -7.79 -12.76
N VAL A 39 -1.48 -8.56 -12.79
CA VAL A 39 -1.54 -10.03 -12.64
C VAL A 39 -2.17 -10.41 -11.30
N ILE A 40 -1.77 -9.75 -10.21
CA ILE A 40 -2.30 -10.00 -8.88
C ILE A 40 -3.80 -9.61 -8.80
N MET A 41 -4.17 -8.48 -9.41
CA MET A 41 -5.55 -7.99 -9.45
C MET A 41 -6.48 -8.97 -10.17
N GLU A 42 -6.02 -9.63 -11.23
CA GLU A 42 -6.77 -10.65 -11.96
C GLU A 42 -7.06 -11.91 -11.11
N GLN A 43 -6.33 -12.13 -10.00
CA GLN A 43 -6.55 -13.27 -9.11
C GLN A 43 -7.55 -13.00 -7.98
N ILE A 44 -8.03 -11.76 -7.84
CA ILE A 44 -8.95 -11.38 -6.78
C ILE A 44 -10.32 -11.00 -7.35
N ASP A 45 -11.38 -11.38 -6.63
CA ASP A 45 -12.73 -10.93 -6.96
C ASP A 45 -12.96 -9.52 -6.40
N LEU A 46 -13.01 -8.54 -7.30
CA LEU A 46 -13.23 -7.14 -6.96
C LEU A 46 -14.68 -6.82 -6.57
N GLY A 47 -15.61 -7.79 -6.65
CA GLY A 47 -16.99 -7.59 -6.25
C GLY A 47 -17.72 -6.52 -7.07
N GLY A 48 -17.30 -6.29 -8.32
CA GLY A 48 -17.87 -5.29 -9.22
C GLY A 48 -17.41 -3.85 -8.99
N MET A 49 -16.42 -3.62 -8.13
CA MET A 49 -15.79 -2.30 -7.97
C MET A 49 -14.94 -1.96 -9.21
N ASP A 50 -15.04 -0.71 -9.68
CA ASP A 50 -14.19 -0.17 -10.74
C ASP A 50 -12.94 0.47 -10.10
N ILE A 51 -11.90 -0.34 -9.94
CA ILE A 51 -10.63 0.07 -9.30
C ILE A 51 -9.58 0.24 -10.41
N PRO A 52 -8.99 1.43 -10.59
CA PRO A 52 -7.85 1.61 -11.47
C PRO A 52 -6.65 0.78 -11.01
N VAL A 53 -5.93 0.17 -11.95
CA VAL A 53 -4.76 -0.68 -11.63
C VAL A 53 -3.66 0.11 -10.93
N GLU A 54 -3.56 1.42 -11.21
CA GLU A 54 -2.62 2.33 -10.58
C GLU A 54 -2.95 2.52 -9.09
N ASP A 55 -4.22 2.72 -8.75
CA ASP A 55 -4.66 2.84 -7.35
C ASP A 55 -4.45 1.52 -6.60
N PHE A 56 -4.74 0.39 -7.25
CA PHE A 56 -4.45 -0.94 -6.70
C PHE A 56 -2.95 -1.17 -6.47
N CYS A 57 -2.11 -0.74 -7.40
CA CYS A 57 -0.66 -0.81 -7.29
C CYS A 57 -0.16 0.01 -6.09
N THR A 58 -0.62 1.25 -5.94
CA THR A 58 -0.30 2.08 -4.78
C THR A 58 -0.73 1.41 -3.47
N GLY A 59 -1.91 0.78 -3.45
CA GLY A 59 -2.33 0.00 -2.28
C GLY A 59 -1.36 -1.12 -1.94
N LEU A 60 -0.93 -1.91 -2.94
CA LEU A 60 0.05 -2.99 -2.72
C LEU A 60 1.37 -2.45 -2.16
N GLU A 61 1.85 -1.30 -2.66
CA GLU A 61 3.08 -0.66 -2.17
C GLU A 61 2.94 -0.25 -0.69
N VAL A 62 1.82 0.37 -0.31
CA VAL A 62 1.56 0.75 1.08
C VAL A 62 1.55 -0.47 2.01
N GLU A 63 0.82 -1.52 1.65
CA GLU A 63 0.74 -2.73 2.50
C GLU A 63 2.09 -3.46 2.61
N LEU A 64 2.91 -3.42 1.56
CA LEU A 64 4.26 -3.98 1.58
C LEU A 64 5.22 -3.20 2.49
N GLU A 65 5.09 -1.86 2.57
CA GLU A 65 5.95 -1.05 3.42
C GLU A 65 5.89 -1.53 4.87
N HIS A 66 4.70 -1.85 5.38
CA HIS A 66 4.53 -2.31 6.74
C HIS A 66 5.32 -3.60 7.03
N GLY A 67 5.21 -4.61 6.16
CA GLY A 67 5.92 -5.89 6.31
C GLY A 67 7.44 -5.77 6.17
N LEU A 68 7.91 -4.84 5.33
CA LEU A 68 9.34 -4.59 5.10
C LEU A 68 9.98 -3.73 6.20
N ARG A 69 9.24 -2.77 6.75
CA ARG A 69 9.74 -1.80 7.72
C ARG A 69 9.57 -2.24 9.17
N PHE A 70 8.46 -2.90 9.48
CA PHE A 70 8.07 -3.29 10.84
C PHE A 70 7.96 -4.80 10.93
N LYS A 71 9.09 -5.47 11.20
CA LYS A 71 9.17 -6.95 11.25
C LYS A 71 8.20 -7.54 12.28
N GLU A 72 7.96 -6.84 13.36
CA GLU A 72 7.02 -7.20 14.43
C GLU A 72 5.54 -7.15 14.00
N ALA A 73 5.23 -6.44 12.91
CA ALA A 73 3.90 -6.33 12.33
C ALA A 73 3.77 -7.14 11.02
N ASN A 74 4.82 -7.83 10.59
CA ASN A 74 4.80 -8.65 9.40
C ASN A 74 4.07 -9.97 9.65
N VAL A 75 2.90 -10.12 9.03
CA VAL A 75 2.03 -11.31 9.18
C VAL A 75 1.88 -12.11 7.89
N THR A 76 2.24 -11.54 6.73
CA THR A 76 2.02 -12.16 5.41
C THR A 76 3.32 -12.61 4.75
N ASN A 77 4.50 -12.22 5.26
CA ASN A 77 5.77 -12.40 4.59
C ASN A 77 5.77 -11.86 3.14
N ASN A 78 5.01 -10.79 2.88
CA ASN A 78 4.79 -10.21 1.55
C ASN A 78 4.06 -11.15 0.57
N HIS A 79 3.19 -12.04 1.06
CA HIS A 79 2.41 -12.91 0.18
C HIS A 79 1.50 -12.09 -0.76
N PRO A 80 1.69 -12.15 -2.09
CA PRO A 80 1.07 -11.21 -3.03
C PRO A 80 -0.47 -11.22 -2.98
N ILE A 81 -1.09 -12.41 -2.93
CA ILE A 81 -2.55 -12.52 -2.84
C ILE A 81 -3.12 -12.09 -1.48
N LEU A 82 -2.40 -12.29 -0.38
CA LEU A 82 -2.88 -11.86 0.93
C LEU A 82 -2.75 -10.34 1.07
N THR A 83 -1.64 -9.78 0.61
CA THR A 83 -1.45 -8.33 0.47
C THR A 83 -2.59 -7.72 -0.36
N ALA A 84 -2.89 -8.31 -1.53
CA ALA A 84 -4.00 -7.88 -2.38
C ALA A 84 -5.37 -7.93 -1.70
N LYS A 85 -5.62 -8.91 -0.83
CA LYS A 85 -6.87 -9.00 -0.07
C LYS A 85 -6.98 -7.92 1.00
N ILE A 86 -5.86 -7.50 1.60
CA ILE A 86 -5.82 -6.36 2.53
C ILE A 86 -6.15 -5.08 1.75
N VAL A 87 -5.52 -4.88 0.59
CA VAL A 87 -5.83 -3.77 -0.32
C VAL A 87 -7.30 -3.72 -0.69
N LEU A 88 -7.87 -4.87 -1.06
CA LEU A 88 -9.28 -4.99 -1.38
C LEU A 88 -10.19 -4.66 -0.19
N ALA A 89 -9.80 -5.01 1.04
CA ALA A 89 -10.58 -4.69 2.23
C ALA A 89 -10.68 -3.17 2.42
N HIS A 90 -9.59 -2.45 2.24
CA HIS A 90 -9.56 -0.98 2.32
C HIS A 90 -10.42 -0.32 1.23
N PHE A 91 -10.36 -0.82 -0.01
CA PHE A 91 -11.22 -0.30 -1.08
C PHE A 91 -12.73 -0.53 -0.82
N LYS A 92 -13.08 -1.59 -0.07
CA LYS A 92 -14.48 -1.82 0.35
C LYS A 92 -14.95 -0.82 1.40
N GLU A 93 -14.05 -0.22 2.16
CA GLU A 93 -14.38 0.86 3.10
C GLU A 93 -14.58 2.18 2.36
N SER A 94 -13.66 2.49 1.44
CA SER A 94 -13.74 3.67 0.57
C SER A 94 -12.81 3.52 -0.63
N LEU A 95 -13.27 3.86 -1.83
CA LEU A 95 -12.44 3.80 -3.05
C LEU A 95 -11.26 4.79 -3.04
N ASP A 96 -11.32 5.84 -2.24
CA ASP A 96 -10.25 6.84 -2.06
C ASP A 96 -9.39 6.60 -0.81
N TYR A 97 -9.43 5.38 -0.25
CA TYR A 97 -8.77 5.04 1.02
C TYR A 97 -7.29 5.43 1.04
N TYR A 98 -6.52 5.04 0.03
CA TYR A 98 -5.08 5.26 0.01
C TYR A 98 -4.73 6.75 -0.15
N GLN A 99 -5.56 7.54 -0.83
CA GLN A 99 -5.39 8.98 -0.89
C GLN A 99 -5.67 9.64 0.47
N ARG A 100 -6.66 9.14 1.23
CA ARG A 100 -6.93 9.59 2.60
C ARG A 100 -5.79 9.22 3.54
N LEU A 101 -5.26 8.02 3.42
CA LEU A 101 -4.14 7.53 4.22
C LEU A 101 -2.89 8.40 4.02
N GLU A 102 -2.50 8.66 2.78
CA GLU A 102 -1.34 9.51 2.44
C GLU A 102 -1.43 10.89 3.13
N VAL A 103 -2.61 11.52 3.09
CA VAL A 103 -2.85 12.80 3.78
C VAL A 103 -2.63 12.66 5.29
N ALA A 104 -3.20 11.61 5.91
CA ALA A 104 -3.09 11.38 7.35
C ALA A 104 -1.63 11.12 7.78
N GLU A 105 -0.88 10.33 7.00
CA GLU A 105 0.52 10.03 7.27
C GLU A 105 1.40 11.28 7.17
N LEU A 106 1.23 12.08 6.12
CA LEU A 106 1.94 13.35 5.94
C LEU A 106 1.61 14.38 7.04
N GLU A 107 0.36 14.42 7.51
CA GLU A 107 -0.01 15.27 8.66
C GLU A 107 0.73 14.85 9.94
N GLY A 108 0.82 13.54 10.20
CA GLY A 108 1.60 13.00 11.32
C GLY A 108 3.10 13.31 11.20
N ASP A 109 3.65 13.18 10.00
CA ASP A 109 5.05 13.47 9.72
C ASP A 109 5.40 14.96 9.78
N LEU A 110 4.46 15.82 9.38
CA LEU A 110 4.56 17.27 9.55
C LEU A 110 4.63 17.64 11.03
N LEU A 111 3.75 17.06 11.87
CA LEU A 111 3.77 17.28 13.31
C LEU A 111 5.10 16.85 13.93
N LYS A 112 5.65 15.68 13.55
CA LYS A 112 6.97 15.23 13.99
C LYS A 112 8.07 16.22 13.59
N ALA A 113 8.04 16.73 12.35
CA ALA A 113 9.03 17.67 11.84
C ALA A 113 8.99 19.03 12.57
N VAL A 114 7.78 19.56 12.83
CA VAL A 114 7.58 20.78 13.61
C VAL A 114 8.09 20.61 15.04
N LYS A 115 7.74 19.51 15.70
CA LYS A 115 8.22 19.20 17.07
C LYS A 115 9.75 19.12 17.14
N ALA A 116 10.38 18.60 16.09
CA ALA A 116 11.83 18.53 15.97
C ALA A 116 12.49 19.86 15.53
N GLN A 117 11.70 20.92 15.28
CA GLN A 117 12.15 22.21 14.75
C GLN A 117 12.96 22.09 13.45
N ASN A 118 12.70 21.05 12.65
CA ASN A 118 13.38 20.80 11.38
C ASN A 118 12.63 21.49 10.25
N TRP A 119 12.88 22.78 10.06
CA TRP A 119 12.15 23.62 9.11
C TRP A 119 12.34 23.19 7.64
N THR A 120 13.50 22.66 7.28
CA THR A 120 13.73 22.08 5.94
C THR A 120 12.79 20.89 5.68
N LYS A 121 12.63 20.00 6.67
CA LYS A 121 11.70 18.86 6.57
C LYS A 121 10.24 19.33 6.59
N VAL A 122 9.91 20.35 7.39
CA VAL A 122 8.57 20.97 7.43
C VAL A 122 8.19 21.52 6.06
N GLU A 123 9.06 22.32 5.42
CA GLU A 123 8.77 22.90 4.10
C GLU A 123 8.53 21.80 3.06
N ARG A 124 9.37 20.75 3.06
CA ARG A 124 9.22 19.61 2.14
C ARG A 124 7.88 18.89 2.34
N ILE A 125 7.59 18.47 3.57
CA ILE A 125 6.35 17.73 3.86
C ILE A 125 5.12 18.58 3.59
N TYR A 126 5.17 19.88 3.87
CA TYR A 126 4.05 20.76 3.59
C TYR A 126 3.71 20.82 2.09
N LYS A 127 4.72 20.83 1.22
CA LYS A 127 4.53 20.75 -0.24
C LYS A 127 3.93 19.39 -0.64
N GLU A 128 4.46 18.30 -0.11
CA GLU A 128 3.93 16.94 -0.34
C GLU A 128 2.46 16.84 0.11
N LEU A 129 2.12 17.35 1.29
CA LEU A 129 0.76 17.36 1.84
C LEU A 129 -0.20 18.18 0.97
N ALA A 130 0.24 19.30 0.39
CA ALA A 130 -0.57 20.07 -0.53
C ALA A 130 -0.90 19.26 -1.81
N HIS A 131 0.06 18.50 -2.34
CA HIS A 131 -0.17 17.61 -3.47
C HIS A 131 -1.07 16.43 -3.11
N ALA A 132 -0.87 15.81 -1.95
CA ALA A 132 -1.71 14.70 -1.47
C ALA A 132 -3.18 15.13 -1.30
N ARG A 133 -3.42 16.31 -0.71
CA ARG A 133 -4.77 16.88 -0.60
C ARG A 133 -5.41 17.16 -1.96
N LEU A 134 -4.64 17.64 -2.93
CA LEU A 134 -5.13 17.81 -4.30
C LEU A 134 -5.52 16.46 -4.92
N ALA A 135 -4.69 15.43 -4.77
CA ALA A 135 -4.98 14.09 -5.27
C ALA A 135 -6.24 13.49 -4.62
N LEU A 136 -6.41 13.68 -3.31
CA LEU A 136 -7.62 13.28 -2.60
C LEU A 136 -8.85 14.01 -3.13
N SER A 137 -8.82 15.34 -3.27
CA SER A 137 -9.94 16.09 -3.83
C SER A 137 -10.27 15.69 -5.27
N GLN A 138 -9.27 15.32 -6.08
CA GLN A 138 -9.50 14.77 -7.42
C GLN A 138 -10.18 13.40 -7.37
N ALA A 139 -9.79 12.53 -6.44
CA ALA A 139 -10.45 11.24 -6.23
C ALA A 139 -11.90 11.42 -5.79
N GLU A 140 -12.17 12.32 -4.83
CA GLU A 140 -13.52 12.67 -4.39
C GLU A 140 -14.40 13.17 -5.55
N ILE A 141 -13.85 14.01 -6.44
CA ILE A 141 -14.56 14.46 -7.64
C ILE A 141 -14.91 13.29 -8.57
N ARG A 142 -13.97 12.36 -8.81
CA ARG A 142 -14.22 11.16 -9.64
C ARG A 142 -15.31 10.28 -9.06
N LEU A 143 -15.43 10.19 -7.74
CA LEU A 143 -16.45 9.39 -7.07
C LEU A 143 -17.84 10.04 -7.07
N LEU A 144 -17.90 11.36 -7.26
CA LEU A 144 -19.16 12.11 -7.34
C LEU A 144 -19.72 12.24 -8.77
N SER A 145 -18.90 11.94 -9.79
CA SER A 145 -19.26 12.04 -11.22
C SER A 145 -19.80 10.73 -11.77
#